data_AF-A0A8J2Z561-F1
#
_entry.id   AF-A0A8J2Z561-F1
#
_cell.length_a   1.000
_cell.length_b   1.000
_cell.length_c   1.000
_cell.angle_alpha   90.00
_cell.angle_beta   90.00
_cell.angle_gamma   90.00
#
_symmetry.space_group_name_H-M   'P 1'
#
loop_
_entity.id
_entity.type
_entity.pdbx_description
1 polymer ?
#
loop_
_entity_poly.entity_id
_entity_poly.type
_entity_poly.pdbx_seq_one_letter_code
_entity_poly.pdbx_strand_id
1 'polypeptide(L)'
;MSRYDNINMDNLWNEEQDHFSNEQYYSLLIEQYKIYVEMADRASFRRVSINLFFLIANIAIVGIMALGISRSSTELSLGLLVLPLLGLLAICYCWWRVVRFYRHTVNIKEQVIGALEKRLPSSPIFSAERVTALQKGSFTPLKRIETYMPFVFFLLYIGIYIYLLIAWGK
;
A
#
# COMPACT_ATOMS: atom_id res chain seq x y z
N MET A 1 -1.31 14.15 13.08
CA MET A 1 -1.57 14.81 11.78
C MET A 1 -0.65 14.18 10.75
N SER A 2 -1.20 13.52 9.74
CA SER A 2 -0.41 12.79 8.74
C SER A 2 0.25 13.81 7.82
N ARG A 3 1.51 13.62 7.43
CA ARG A 3 2.23 14.47 6.44
C ARG A 3 1.47 14.64 5.09
N TYR A 4 0.41 13.87 4.91
CA TYR A 4 -0.40 13.78 3.71
C TYR A 4 -1.75 14.50 3.83
N ASP A 5 -2.08 15.14 4.96
CA ASP A 5 -3.36 15.87 5.13
C ASP A 5 -3.40 17.24 4.41
N ASN A 6 -2.26 17.72 3.88
CA ASN A 6 -2.16 18.96 3.11
C ASN A 6 -1.97 18.66 1.62
N ILE A 7 -3.03 18.20 0.96
CA ILE A 7 -3.06 18.17 -0.51
C ILE A 7 -3.51 19.54 -0.98
N ASN A 8 -2.76 20.13 -1.92
CA ASN A 8 -3.21 21.34 -2.60
C ASN A 8 -4.45 20.97 -3.45
N MET A 9 -5.61 21.52 -3.06
CA MET A 9 -6.89 21.34 -3.75
C MET A 9 -7.29 22.57 -4.57
N ASP A 10 -6.38 23.54 -4.71
CA ASP A 10 -6.65 24.83 -5.36
C ASP A 10 -7.01 24.62 -6.83
N ASN A 11 -6.43 23.58 -7.45
CA ASN A 11 -6.67 23.20 -8.85
C ASN A 11 -7.75 22.12 -9.03
N LEU A 12 -8.52 21.77 -8.00
CA LEU A 12 -9.56 20.74 -8.12
C LEU A 12 -10.76 21.24 -8.94
N TRP A 13 -11.09 22.52 -8.81
CA TRP A 13 -12.29 23.12 -9.39
C TRP A 13 -11.91 24.00 -10.56
N ASN A 14 -12.52 23.75 -11.71
CA ASN A 14 -12.41 24.64 -12.86
C ASN A 14 -13.39 25.82 -12.64
N GLU A 15 -12.95 27.06 -12.91
CA GLU A 15 -13.70 28.29 -12.61
C GLU A 15 -14.96 28.50 -13.48
N GLU A 16 -15.31 27.56 -14.37
CA GLU A 16 -16.43 27.67 -15.33
C GLU A 16 -17.81 27.28 -14.77
N GLN A 17 -18.06 27.51 -13.48
CA GLN A 17 -19.31 27.08 -12.83
C GLN A 17 -20.55 27.83 -13.36
N ASP A 18 -20.36 29.05 -13.87
CA ASP A 18 -21.44 29.93 -14.36
C ASP A 18 -21.99 29.56 -15.76
N HIS A 19 -21.33 28.64 -16.47
CA HIS A 19 -21.77 28.20 -17.81
C HIS A 19 -22.83 27.08 -17.78
N PHE A 20 -23.09 26.49 -16.62
CA PHE A 20 -24.01 25.36 -16.47
C PHE A 20 -25.28 25.79 -15.74
N SER A 21 -26.42 25.23 -16.12
CA SER A 21 -27.60 25.29 -15.24
C SER A 21 -27.32 24.52 -13.95
N ASN A 22 -27.99 24.89 -12.85
CA ASN A 22 -27.82 24.18 -11.57
C ASN A 22 -28.05 22.66 -11.72
N GLU A 23 -29.07 22.24 -12.46
CA GLU A 23 -29.34 20.82 -12.69
C GLU A 23 -28.20 20.12 -13.45
N GLN A 24 -27.67 20.76 -14.50
CA GLN A 24 -26.54 20.22 -15.26
C GLN A 24 -25.29 20.11 -14.38
N TYR A 25 -25.00 21.14 -13.58
CA TYR A 25 -23.86 21.14 -12.67
C TYR A 25 -23.92 19.98 -11.68
N TYR A 26 -25.05 19.81 -10.99
CA TYR A 26 -25.21 18.72 -10.02
C TYR A 26 -25.20 17.35 -10.68
N SER A 27 -25.75 17.22 -11.90
CA SER A 27 -25.71 15.98 -12.69
C SER A 27 -24.27 15.58 -13.05
N LEU A 28 -23.46 16.51 -13.55
CA LEU A 28 -22.05 16.27 -13.87
C LEU A 28 -21.24 15.98 -12.61
N LEU A 29 -21.48 16.73 -11.52
CA LEU A 29 -20.78 16.56 -10.26
C LEU A 29 -21.03 15.17 -9.67
N ILE A 30 -22.28 14.68 -9.67
CA ILE A 30 -22.59 13.34 -9.14
C ILE A 30 -22.03 12.24 -10.05
N GLU A 31 -21.98 12.44 -11.36
CA GLU A 31 -21.37 11.49 -12.30
C GLU A 31 -19.85 11.40 -12.08
N GLN A 32 -19.17 12.54 -12.00
CA GLN A 32 -17.74 12.59 -11.68
C GLN A 32 -17.44 11.96 -10.33
N TYR A 33 -18.27 12.24 -9.31
CA TYR A 33 -18.17 11.62 -8.00
C TYR A 33 -18.27 10.10 -8.08
N LYS A 34 -19.30 9.56 -8.76
CA LYS A 34 -19.49 8.10 -8.91
C LYS A 34 -18.29 7.42 -9.55
N ILE A 35 -17.82 7.96 -10.69
CA ILE A 35 -16.64 7.44 -11.40
C ILE A 35 -15.41 7.47 -10.49
N TYR A 36 -15.20 8.59 -9.79
CA TYR A 36 -14.01 8.77 -8.98
C TYR A 36 -14.01 7.88 -7.72
N VAL A 37 -15.16 7.68 -7.07
CA VAL A 37 -15.34 6.73 -5.97
C VAL A 37 -15.02 5.31 -6.43
N GLU A 38 -15.55 4.88 -7.57
CA GLU A 38 -15.26 3.56 -8.12
C GLU A 38 -13.76 3.40 -8.48
N MET A 39 -13.12 4.45 -9.00
CA MET A 39 -11.67 4.46 -9.22
C MET A 39 -10.87 4.39 -7.91
N ALA A 40 -11.33 5.04 -6.84
CA ALA A 40 -10.68 5.00 -5.54
C ALA A 40 -10.81 3.62 -4.87
N ASP A 41 -11.97 2.98 -5.00
CA ASP A 41 -12.19 1.62 -4.52
C ASP A 41 -11.29 0.62 -5.27
N ARG A 42 -11.24 0.69 -6.61
CA ARG A 42 -10.30 -0.10 -7.41
C ARG A 42 -8.83 0.11 -7.00
N ALA A 43 -8.43 1.33 -6.67
CA ALA A 43 -7.08 1.61 -6.19
C ALA A 43 -6.82 0.98 -4.80
N SER A 44 -7.83 0.97 -3.92
CA SER A 44 -7.77 0.30 -2.62
C SER A 44 -7.64 -1.22 -2.77
N PHE A 45 -8.40 -1.83 -3.69
CA PHE A 45 -8.28 -3.26 -3.99
C PHE A 45 -6.89 -3.62 -4.53
N ARG A 46 -6.34 -2.82 -5.46
CA ARG A 46 -4.97 -3.01 -5.99
C ARG A 46 -3.90 -3.04 -4.89
N ARG A 47 -4.06 -2.25 -3.81
CA ARG A 47 -3.14 -2.26 -2.66
C ARG A 47 -3.08 -3.63 -2.00
N VAL A 48 -4.22 -4.28 -1.82
CA VAL A 48 -4.31 -5.64 -1.25
C VAL A 48 -3.66 -6.66 -2.18
N SER A 49 -3.96 -6.59 -3.48
CA SER A 49 -3.37 -7.50 -4.48
C SER A 49 -1.84 -7.40 -4.54
N ILE A 50 -1.28 -6.20 -4.39
CA ILE A 50 0.17 -5.97 -4.35
C ILE A 50 0.80 -6.66 -3.14
N ASN A 51 0.19 -6.53 -1.96
CA ASN A 51 0.68 -7.21 -0.77
C ASN A 51 0.69 -8.73 -0.96
N LEU A 52 -0.38 -9.29 -1.53
CA LEU A 52 -0.45 -10.71 -1.82
C LEU A 52 0.59 -11.15 -2.85
N PHE A 53 0.77 -10.37 -3.92
CA PHE A 53 1.78 -10.66 -4.95
C PHE A 53 3.19 -10.78 -4.35
N PHE A 54 3.61 -9.79 -3.55
CA PHE A 54 4.92 -9.83 -2.92
C PHE A 54 5.05 -10.96 -1.90
N LEU A 55 4.00 -11.25 -1.14
CA LEU A 55 4.00 -12.38 -0.21
C LEU A 55 4.24 -13.71 -0.94
N ILE A 56 3.49 -13.97 -2.02
CA ILE A 56 3.63 -15.18 -2.83
C ILE A 56 5.03 -15.25 -3.47
N ALA A 57 5.52 -14.13 -4.01
CA ALA A 57 6.87 -14.08 -4.60
C ALA A 57 7.95 -14.42 -3.57
N ASN A 58 7.85 -13.87 -2.35
CA ASN A 58 8.77 -14.18 -1.26
C ASN A 58 8.73 -15.66 -0.86
N ILE A 59 7.53 -16.24 -0.72
CA ILE A 59 7.37 -17.67 -0.41
C ILE A 59 7.98 -18.53 -1.51
N ALA A 60 7.72 -18.20 -2.78
CA ALA A 60 8.25 -18.94 -3.92
C ALA A 60 9.79 -18.92 -3.97
N ILE A 61 10.41 -17.75 -3.78
CA ILE A 61 11.87 -17.61 -3.80
C ILE A 61 12.50 -18.37 -2.62
N VAL A 62 11.94 -18.23 -1.43
CA VAL A 62 12.41 -18.98 -0.25
C VAL A 62 12.24 -20.49 -0.45
N GLY A 63 11.13 -20.93 -1.05
CA GLY A 63 10.90 -22.34 -1.36
C GLY A 63 11.92 -22.90 -2.35
N ILE A 64 12.20 -22.18 -3.43
CA ILE A 64 13.24 -22.56 -4.41
C ILE A 64 14.62 -22.62 -3.74
N MET A 65 14.93 -21.64 -2.89
CA MET A 65 16.19 -21.59 -2.15
C MET A 65 16.33 -22.78 -1.18
N ALA A 66 15.28 -23.10 -0.42
CA ALA A 66 15.25 -24.22 0.51
C ALA A 66 15.44 -25.56 -0.21
N LEU A 67 14.79 -25.75 -1.37
CA LEU A 67 14.98 -26.93 -2.21
C LEU A 67 16.40 -27.03 -2.76
N GLY A 68 16.98 -25.91 -3.19
CA GLY A 68 18.37 -25.84 -3.67
C GLY A 68 19.37 -26.27 -2.58
N ILE A 69 19.21 -25.74 -1.37
CA ILE A 69 20.04 -26.10 -0.20
C ILE A 69 19.85 -27.57 0.19
N SER A 70 18.61 -28.07 0.21
CA SER A 70 18.32 -29.46 0.58
C SER A 70 18.90 -30.48 -0.40
N ARG A 71 19.13 -30.10 -1.66
CA ARG A 71 19.63 -30.98 -2.73
C ARG A 71 21.12 -30.84 -2.99
N SER A 72 21.77 -29.80 -2.45
CA SER A 72 23.21 -29.63 -2.61
C SER A 72 23.96 -30.57 -1.67
N SER A 73 24.76 -31.48 -2.23
CA SER A 73 25.70 -32.35 -1.52
C SER A 73 27.03 -31.66 -1.20
N THR A 74 27.23 -30.43 -1.67
CA THR A 74 28.44 -29.63 -1.49
C THR A 74 28.28 -28.69 -0.30
N GLU A 75 29.32 -28.57 0.53
CA GLU A 75 29.50 -27.53 1.56
C GLU A 75 29.27 -26.14 0.93
N LEU A 76 28.04 -25.64 1.03
CA LEU A 76 27.58 -24.46 0.28
C LEU A 76 28.13 -23.18 0.89
N SER A 77 29.31 -22.73 0.47
CA SER A 77 30.04 -21.63 1.13
C SER A 77 29.13 -20.46 1.53
N LEU A 78 29.21 -19.99 2.78
CA LEU A 78 28.40 -18.87 3.31
C LEU A 78 28.46 -17.62 2.42
N GLY A 79 29.59 -17.40 1.74
CA GLY A 79 29.76 -16.31 0.78
C GLY A 79 28.81 -16.41 -0.42
N LEU A 80 28.48 -17.63 -0.85
CA LEU A 80 27.53 -17.87 -1.95
C LEU A 80 26.08 -17.56 -1.55
N LEU A 81 25.76 -17.63 -0.26
CA LEU A 81 24.43 -17.37 0.29
C LEU A 81 24.16 -15.86 0.50
N VAL A 82 25.19 -15.01 0.39
CA VAL A 82 25.06 -13.55 0.43
C VAL A 82 24.25 -13.03 -0.76
N LEU A 83 24.47 -13.57 -1.95
CA LEU A 83 23.79 -13.12 -3.17
C LEU A 83 22.25 -13.31 -3.10
N PRO A 84 21.70 -14.50 -2.76
CA PRO A 84 20.26 -14.67 -2.60
C PRO A 84 19.69 -13.86 -1.43
N LEU A 85 20.46 -13.65 -0.35
CA LEU A 85 20.05 -12.75 0.73
C LEU A 85 19.85 -11.33 0.22
N LEU A 86 20.82 -10.77 -0.51
CA LEU A 86 20.72 -9.43 -1.10
C LEU A 86 19.51 -9.34 -2.04
N GLY A 87 19.24 -10.38 -2.83
CA GLY A 87 18.05 -10.46 -3.67
C GLY A 87 16.75 -10.39 -2.87
N LEU A 88 16.62 -11.17 -1.80
CA LEU A 88 15.45 -11.14 -0.91
C LEU A 88 15.28 -9.77 -0.24
N LEU A 89 16.35 -9.16 0.26
CA LEU A 89 16.30 -7.83 0.87
C LEU A 89 15.90 -6.75 -0.15
N ALA A 90 16.39 -6.84 -1.39
CA ALA A 90 16.00 -5.95 -2.48
C ALA A 90 14.51 -6.08 -2.81
N ILE A 91 13.97 -7.30 -2.82
CA ILE A 91 12.53 -7.54 -3.02
C ILE A 91 11.69 -6.96 -1.88
N CYS A 92 12.11 -7.12 -0.62
CA CYS A 92 11.46 -6.48 0.53
C CYS A 92 11.46 -4.95 0.40
N TYR A 93 12.57 -4.36 -0.05
CA TYR A 93 12.65 -2.91 -0.29
C TYR A 93 11.69 -2.46 -1.40
N CYS A 94 11.66 -3.18 -2.53
CA CYS A 94 10.72 -2.93 -3.62
C CYS A 94 9.27 -3.04 -3.12
N TRP A 95 8.94 -4.08 -2.35
CA TRP A 95 7.61 -4.26 -1.75
C TRP A 95 7.21 -3.05 -0.91
N TRP A 96 8.09 -2.60 -0.01
CA TRP A 96 7.85 -1.42 0.80
C TRP A 96 7.60 -0.16 -0.02
N ARG A 97 8.42 0.07 -1.07
CA ARG A 97 8.29 1.23 -1.96
C ARG A 97 6.94 1.24 -2.68
N VAL A 98 6.52 0.09 -3.22
CA VAL A 98 5.26 -0.02 -3.96
C VAL A 98 4.06 0.15 -3.03
N VAL A 99 4.04 -0.50 -1.86
CA VAL A 99 2.96 -0.34 -0.87
C VAL A 99 2.84 1.12 -0.43
N ARG A 100 3.97 1.79 -0.17
CA ARG A 100 3.98 3.20 0.20
C ARG A 100 3.41 4.09 -0.90
N PHE A 101 3.74 3.83 -2.17
CA PHE A 101 3.21 4.56 -3.31
C PHE A 101 1.69 4.42 -3.40
N TYR A 102 1.16 3.19 -3.40
CA TYR A 102 -0.29 2.97 -3.51
C TYR A 102 -1.07 3.53 -2.32
N ARG A 103 -0.50 3.45 -1.11
CA ARG A 103 -1.09 4.09 0.07
C ARG A 103 -1.19 5.60 -0.10
N HIS A 104 -0.18 6.23 -0.69
CA HIS A 104 -0.19 7.66 -0.96
C HIS A 104 -1.29 8.02 -1.98
N THR A 105 -1.36 7.28 -3.09
CA THR A 105 -2.38 7.49 -4.12
C THR A 105 -3.80 7.32 -3.58
N VAL A 106 -4.06 6.28 -2.78
CA VAL A 106 -5.39 6.05 -2.18
C VAL A 106 -5.75 7.18 -1.23
N ASN A 107 -4.82 7.62 -0.37
CA ASN A 107 -5.07 8.75 0.53
C ASN A 107 -5.38 10.06 -0.23
N ILE A 108 -4.72 10.28 -1.39
CA ILE A 108 -5.04 11.45 -2.25
C ILE A 108 -6.47 11.35 -2.76
N LYS A 109 -6.85 10.18 -3.29
CA LYS A 109 -8.20 9.95 -3.81
C LYS A 109 -9.28 10.13 -2.75
N GLU A 110 -9.06 9.62 -1.53
CA GLU A 110 -9.98 9.82 -0.39
C GLU A 110 -10.23 11.31 -0.08
N GLN A 111 -9.21 12.17 -0.22
CA GLN A 111 -9.38 13.60 0.02
C GLN A 111 -10.11 14.32 -1.11
N VAL A 112 -9.86 13.93 -2.36
CA VAL A 112 -10.62 14.46 -3.52
C VAL A 112 -12.09 14.08 -3.39
N ILE A 113 -12.40 12.84 -3.01
CA ILE A 113 -13.79 12.41 -2.71
C ILE A 113 -14.41 13.31 -1.65
N GLY A 114 -13.70 13.57 -0.55
CA GLY A 114 -14.20 14.48 0.48
C GLY A 114 -14.44 15.91 0.01
N ALA A 115 -13.61 16.42 -0.91
CA ALA A 115 -13.83 17.73 -1.50
C ALA A 115 -15.07 17.73 -2.42
N LEU A 116 -15.31 16.67 -3.18
CA LEU A 116 -16.53 16.49 -3.98
C LEU A 116 -17.78 16.40 -3.09
N GLU A 117 -17.73 15.60 -2.02
CA GLU A 117 -18.84 15.43 -1.08
C GLU A 117 -19.26 16.75 -0.39
N LYS A 118 -18.33 17.69 -0.18
CA LYS A 118 -18.67 19.01 0.39
C LYS A 118 -19.62 19.84 -0.47
N ARG A 119 -19.69 19.56 -1.78
CA ARG A 119 -20.63 20.21 -2.71
C ARG A 119 -21.88 19.37 -2.97
N LEU A 120 -21.94 18.15 -2.43
CA LEU A 120 -23.10 17.27 -2.54
C LEU A 120 -24.00 17.39 -1.29
N PRO A 121 -25.28 16.97 -1.38
CA PRO A 121 -26.20 17.04 -0.24
C PRO A 121 -25.81 16.19 0.97
N SER A 122 -24.94 15.19 0.77
CA SER A 122 -24.48 14.29 1.84
C SER A 122 -23.02 13.93 1.65
N SER A 123 -22.32 13.70 2.77
CA SER A 123 -20.91 13.32 2.83
C SER A 123 -20.73 12.03 3.65
N PRO A 124 -21.18 10.89 3.11
CA PRO A 124 -21.12 9.61 3.83
C PRO A 124 -19.69 9.18 4.12
N ILE A 125 -18.76 9.27 3.15
CA ILE A 125 -17.41 8.74 3.31
C ILE A 125 -16.57 9.67 4.18
N PHE A 126 -16.54 10.96 3.85
CA PHE A 126 -15.61 11.90 4.49
C PHE A 126 -16.10 12.39 5.86
N SER A 127 -17.39 12.73 5.99
CA SER A 127 -17.92 13.31 7.22
C SER A 127 -18.49 12.27 8.19
N ALA A 128 -19.06 11.17 7.70
CA ALA A 128 -19.59 10.12 8.57
C ALA A 128 -18.55 9.01 8.84
N GLU A 129 -18.16 8.23 7.83
CA GLU A 129 -17.29 7.06 8.02
C GLU A 129 -15.90 7.44 8.52
N ARG A 130 -15.21 8.37 7.85
CA ARG A 130 -13.84 8.74 8.21
C ARG A 130 -13.76 9.35 9.61
N VAL A 131 -14.68 10.26 9.96
CA VAL A 131 -14.71 10.86 11.31
C VAL A 131 -15.01 9.81 12.36
N THR A 132 -16.01 8.95 12.14
CA THR A 132 -16.37 7.87 13.08
C THR A 132 -15.21 6.90 13.28
N ALA A 133 -14.55 6.51 12.20
CA ALA A 133 -13.43 5.58 12.26
C ALA A 133 -12.17 6.19 12.88
N LEU A 134 -11.96 7.51 12.75
CA LEU A 134 -10.92 8.24 13.48
C LEU A 134 -11.20 8.28 14.98
N GLN A 135 -12.44 8.59 15.38
CA GLN A 135 -12.87 8.59 16.79
C GLN A 135 -12.74 7.21 17.44
N LYS A 136 -13.08 6.15 16.70
CA LYS A 136 -12.94 4.76 17.16
C LYS A 136 -11.52 4.19 17.01
N GLY A 137 -10.58 4.93 16.41
CA GLY A 137 -9.22 4.44 16.15
C GLY A 137 -9.15 3.24 15.18
N SER A 138 -10.18 3.00 14.36
CA SER A 138 -10.32 1.79 13.55
C SER A 138 -9.41 1.76 12.32
N PHE A 139 -8.97 2.91 11.80
CA PHE A 139 -8.16 3.00 10.58
C PHE A 139 -6.67 2.73 10.80
N THR A 140 -6.16 3.07 11.99
CA THR A 140 -4.72 3.08 12.27
C THR A 140 -4.09 1.69 12.40
N PRO A 141 -4.69 0.66 13.02
CA PRO A 141 -4.01 -0.62 13.21
C PRO A 141 -3.82 -1.36 11.87
N LEU A 142 -4.84 -1.40 11.01
CA LEU A 142 -4.78 -2.16 9.75
C LEU A 142 -3.82 -1.52 8.73
N LYS A 143 -3.90 -0.18 8.54
CA LYS A 143 -2.96 0.56 7.67
C LYS A 143 -1.51 0.42 8.15
N ARG A 144 -1.30 0.28 9.47
CA ARG A 144 0.03 0.11 10.07
C ARG A 144 0.57 -1.27 9.70
N ILE A 145 -0.17 -2.34 9.98
CA ILE A 145 0.26 -3.73 9.74
C ILE A 145 0.65 -3.95 8.26
N GLU A 146 -0.17 -3.51 7.30
CA GLU A 146 0.14 -3.66 5.87
C GLU A 146 1.48 -3.02 5.46
N THR A 147 1.86 -1.91 6.10
CA THR A 147 3.10 -1.20 5.77
C THR A 147 4.34 -1.87 6.40
N TYR A 148 4.18 -2.57 7.52
CA TYR A 148 5.29 -3.16 8.26
C TYR A 148 5.65 -4.58 7.81
N MET A 149 4.77 -5.26 7.08
CA MET A 149 5.04 -6.62 6.58
C MET A 149 6.39 -6.78 5.87
N PRO A 150 6.81 -5.90 4.95
CA PRO A 150 8.12 -6.03 4.31
C PRO A 150 9.29 -6.00 5.30
N PHE A 151 9.18 -5.23 6.39
CA PHE A 151 10.22 -5.16 7.44
C PHE A 151 10.26 -6.41 8.31
N VAL A 152 9.10 -7.03 8.56
CA VAL A 152 9.05 -8.33 9.26
C VAL A 152 9.82 -9.38 8.45
N PHE A 153 9.56 -9.48 7.14
CA PHE A 153 10.31 -10.38 6.26
C PHE A 153 11.80 -10.03 6.18
N PHE A 154 12.14 -8.75 6.08
CA PHE A 154 13.51 -8.28 6.09
C PHE A 154 14.27 -8.75 7.35
N LEU A 155 13.69 -8.57 8.53
CA LEU A 155 14.29 -9.01 9.81
C LEU A 155 14.37 -10.53 9.89
N LEU A 156 13.35 -11.25 9.42
CA LEU A 156 13.36 -12.72 9.38
C LEU A 156 14.51 -13.23 8.50
N TYR A 157 14.73 -12.65 7.32
CA TYR A 157 15.82 -13.07 6.43
C TYR A 157 17.20 -12.81 7.02
N ILE A 158 17.39 -11.66 7.68
CA ILE A 158 18.63 -11.38 8.42
C ILE A 158 18.81 -12.38 9.56
N GLY A 159 17.77 -12.67 10.33
CA GLY A 159 17.81 -13.63 11.43
C GLY A 159 18.17 -15.05 10.98
N ILE A 160 17.58 -15.52 9.87
CA ILE A 160 17.89 -16.82 9.26
C ILE A 160 19.36 -16.85 8.81
N TYR A 161 19.84 -15.79 8.18
CA TYR A 161 21.25 -15.72 7.75
C TYR A 161 22.22 -15.77 8.93
N ILE A 162 21.95 -15.01 10.00
CA ILE A 162 22.76 -15.03 11.23
C ILE A 162 22.73 -16.42 11.89
N TYR A 163 21.56 -17.06 11.92
CA TYR A 163 21.46 -18.42 12.44
C TYR A 163 22.32 -19.41 11.65
N LEU A 164 22.27 -19.35 10.32
CA LEU A 164 23.12 -20.18 9.45
C LEU A 164 24.60 -19.90 9.65
N LEU A 165 25.00 -18.62 9.82
CA LEU A 165 26.39 -18.24 10.14
C LEU A 165 26.88 -18.90 11.43
N ILE A 166 26.08 -18.87 12.49
CA ILE A 166 26.45 -19.45 13.80
C ILE A 166 26.49 -20.98 13.72
N ALA A 167 25.53 -21.59 13.01
CA ALA A 167 25.44 -23.03 12.87
C ALA A 167 26.62 -23.63 12.09
N TRP A 168 27.13 -22.91 11.08
CA TRP A 168 28.30 -23.31 10.31
C TRP A 168 29.65 -23.03 10.98
N GLY A 169 29.69 -22.11 11.94
CA GLY A 169 30.90 -21.82 12.73
C GLY A 169 31.18 -22.81 13.86
N LYS A 170 30.29 -23.79 14.07
CA LYS A 170 30.43 -24.90 15.02
C LYS A 170 30.75 -26.19 14.29
#